data_AF-A0A2N3DE58-F1
#
_entry.id   AF-A0A2N3DE58-F1
#
_cell.length_a   1.000
_cell.length_b   1.000
_cell.length_c   1.000
_cell.angle_alpha   90.00
_cell.angle_beta   90.00
_cell.angle_gamma   90.00
#
_symmetry.space_group_name_H-M   'P 1'
#
loop_
_entity.id
_entity.type
_entity.pdbx_description
1 polymer ?
#
loop_
_entity_poly.entity_id
_entity_poly.type
_entity_poly.pdbx_seq_one_letter_code
_entity_poly.pdbx_strand_id
1 'polypeptide(L)'
;MIAARARLFLAILVSLTLVACARAPITSAPLAERAAIEQRLMADIAVLASDDFGGRKPGTPGEDKTLAFLEQRMGEVGLVSGTNDPGSYWRMPVDLVSTRPLTGSLTLTQG
;
A
#
# COMPACT_ATOMS: atom_id res chain seq x y z
N MET A 1 8.18 22.04 53.81
CA MET A 1 7.49 20.92 53.12
C MET A 1 7.02 21.23 51.70
N ILE A 2 6.55 22.45 51.40
CA ILE A 2 6.06 22.84 50.06
C ILE A 2 7.17 22.89 48.99
N ALA A 3 8.35 23.43 49.32
CA ALA A 3 9.48 23.51 48.39
C ALA A 3 10.07 22.15 47.98
N ALA A 4 10.03 21.15 48.87
CA ALA A 4 10.48 19.79 48.57
C ALA A 4 9.51 19.07 47.60
N ARG A 5 8.21 19.29 47.78
CA ARG A 5 7.17 18.79 46.87
C ARG A 5 7.28 19.45 45.50
N ALA A 6 7.52 20.76 45.43
CA ALA A 6 7.72 21.49 44.17
C ALA A 6 8.97 21.01 43.38
N ARG A 7 10.09 20.73 44.06
CA ARG A 7 11.30 20.16 43.44
C ARG A 7 11.06 18.74 42.92
N LEU A 8 10.31 17.93 43.66
CA LEU A 8 9.94 16.58 43.23
C LEU A 8 9.04 16.61 41.99
N PHE A 9 8.05 17.50 41.95
CA PHE A 9 7.18 17.69 40.78
C PHE A 9 7.97 18.17 39.55
N LEU A 10 8.90 19.12 39.72
CA LEU A 10 9.75 19.59 38.62
C LEU A 10 10.65 18.48 38.07
N ALA A 11 11.22 17.65 38.95
CA ALA A 11 12.05 16.50 38.55
C ALA A 11 11.24 15.46 37.76
N ILE A 12 10.00 15.17 38.18
CA ILE A 12 9.09 14.26 37.45
C ILE A 12 8.74 14.83 36.08
N LEU A 13 8.43 16.13 36.00
CA LEU A 13 8.09 16.79 34.75
C LEU A 13 9.25 16.77 33.75
N VAL A 14 10.48 17.03 34.23
CA VAL A 14 11.70 16.95 33.42
C VAL A 14 11.98 15.51 32.97
N SER A 15 11.76 14.52 33.83
CA SER A 15 11.95 13.10 33.45
C SER A 15 10.93 12.66 32.39
N LEU A 16 9.67 13.12 32.48
CA LEU A 16 8.63 12.85 31.47
C LEU A 16 8.94 13.51 30.11
N THR A 17 9.46 14.73 30.10
CA THR A 17 9.82 15.40 28.84
C THR A 17 11.05 14.77 28.19
N LEU A 18 12.00 14.26 28.96
CA LEU A 18 13.15 13.52 28.43
C LEU A 18 12.75 12.20 27.76
N VAL A 19 11.77 11.47 28.31
CA VAL A 19 11.22 10.25 27.70
C VAL A 19 10.52 10.52 26.37
N ALA A 20 9.83 11.65 26.25
CA ALA A 20 9.14 12.02 25.01
C ALA A 20 10.09 12.34 23.84
N CYS A 21 11.33 12.74 24.14
CA CYS A 21 12.36 13.02 23.13
C CYS A 21 13.16 11.76 22.73
N ALA A 22 12.95 10.61 23.38
CA ALA A 22 13.63 9.38 23.02
C ALA A 22 13.05 8.80 21.72
N ARG A 23 13.81 8.93 20.63
CA ARG A 23 13.45 8.36 19.33
C ARG A 23 13.74 6.86 19.35
N ALA A 24 12.70 6.04 19.35
CA ALA A 24 12.88 4.60 19.22
C ALA A 24 13.60 4.29 17.90
N PRO A 25 14.59 3.38 17.90
CA PRO A 25 15.20 2.94 16.66
C PRO A 25 14.13 2.28 15.78
N ILE A 26 14.06 2.68 14.51
CA ILE A 26 13.23 1.97 13.53
C ILE A 26 13.94 0.64 13.27
N THR A 27 13.47 -0.42 13.93
CA THR A 27 13.96 -1.77 13.71
C THR A 27 13.29 -2.34 12.46
N SER A 28 14.07 -2.97 11.59
CA SER A 28 13.52 -3.75 10.49
C SER A 28 12.84 -5.01 11.04
N ALA A 29 11.83 -5.51 10.33
CA ALA A 29 11.25 -6.81 10.64
C ALA A 29 12.35 -7.90 10.67
N PRO A 30 12.25 -8.90 11.58
CA PRO A 30 13.16 -10.03 11.64
C PRO A 30 13.32 -10.74 10.28
N LEU A 31 14.49 -11.34 10.03
CA LEU A 31 14.80 -11.98 8.74
C LEU A 31 13.74 -13.03 8.34
N ALA A 32 13.27 -13.84 9.28
CA ALA A 32 12.25 -14.84 9.03
C ALA A 32 10.91 -14.22 8.58
N GLU A 33 10.52 -13.09 9.18
CA GLU A 33 9.31 -12.37 8.80
C GLU A 33 9.45 -11.75 7.40
N ARG A 34 10.62 -11.16 7.11
CA ARG A 34 10.92 -10.62 5.77
C ARG A 34 10.85 -11.69 4.69
N ALA A 35 11.41 -12.87 4.95
CA ALA A 35 11.34 -14.00 4.01
C ALA A 35 9.89 -14.43 3.77
N ALA A 36 9.05 -14.47 4.80
CA ALA A 36 7.64 -14.79 4.65
C ALA A 36 6.85 -13.71 3.88
N ILE A 37 7.21 -12.43 4.03
CA ILE A 37 6.65 -11.33 3.23
C ILE A 37 7.07 -11.47 1.76
N GLU A 38 8.36 -11.72 1.50
CA GLU A 38 8.91 -11.92 0.15
C GLU A 38 8.20 -13.08 -0.56
N GLN A 39 8.05 -14.23 0.10
CA GLN A 39 7.36 -15.40 -0.47
C GLN A 39 5.91 -15.09 -0.86
N ARG A 40 5.16 -14.40 0.02
CA ARG A 40 3.77 -14.00 -0.28
C ARG A 40 3.72 -13.02 -1.44
N LEU A 41 4.60 -12.02 -1.44
CA LEU A 41 4.69 -11.04 -2.53
C LEU A 41 5.00 -11.70 -3.87
N MET A 42 5.96 -12.62 -3.91
CA MET A 42 6.30 -13.36 -5.12
C MET A 42 5.14 -14.21 -5.63
N ALA A 43 4.39 -14.85 -4.73
CA ALA A 43 3.18 -15.61 -5.11
C ALA A 43 2.11 -14.71 -5.76
N ASP A 44 1.86 -13.53 -5.19
CA ASP A 44 0.91 -12.57 -5.75
C ASP A 44 1.37 -12.02 -7.12
N ILE A 45 2.65 -11.73 -7.26
CA ILE A 45 3.25 -11.31 -8.54
C ILE A 45 3.07 -12.39 -9.60
N ALA A 46 3.33 -13.66 -9.26
CA ALA A 46 3.19 -14.77 -10.21
C ALA A 46 1.75 -14.91 -10.73
N VAL A 47 0.75 -14.75 -9.87
CA VAL A 47 -0.66 -14.77 -10.27
C VAL A 47 -0.97 -13.58 -11.18
N LEU A 48 -0.64 -12.37 -10.75
CA LEU A 48 -0.95 -11.12 -11.48
C LEU A 48 -0.19 -10.96 -12.80
N ALA A 49 0.91 -11.69 -12.99
CA ALA A 49 1.71 -11.70 -14.21
C ALA A 49 1.40 -12.90 -15.12
N SER A 50 0.50 -13.79 -14.71
CA SER A 50 0.12 -14.95 -15.51
C SER A 50 -0.66 -14.56 -16.76
N ASP A 51 -0.58 -15.41 -17.79
CA ASP A 51 -1.30 -15.22 -19.06
C ASP A 51 -2.82 -15.12 -18.87
N ASP A 52 -3.36 -15.79 -17.84
CA ASP A 52 -4.79 -15.76 -17.48
C ASP A 52 -5.29 -14.34 -17.17
N PHE A 53 -4.42 -13.46 -16.67
CA PHE A 53 -4.75 -12.07 -16.37
C PHE A 53 -4.62 -11.19 -17.61
N GLY A 54 -3.89 -11.59 -18.66
CA GLY A 54 -3.96 -10.96 -19.99
C GLY A 54 -3.62 -9.47 -20.08
N GLY A 55 -3.08 -8.87 -19.00
CA GLY A 55 -2.78 -7.44 -18.89
C GLY A 55 -3.80 -6.64 -18.07
N ARG A 56 -3.63 -5.31 -18.03
CA ARG A 56 -4.39 -4.39 -17.15
C ARG A 56 -4.91 -3.17 -17.90
N LYS A 57 -5.20 -3.33 -19.20
CA LYS A 57 -5.80 -2.26 -19.98
C LYS A 57 -7.23 -2.01 -19.47
N PRO A 58 -7.64 -0.75 -19.26
CA PRO A 58 -9.01 -0.45 -18.87
C PRO A 58 -10.06 -0.99 -19.84
N GLY A 59 -11.19 -1.45 -19.32
CA GLY A 59 -12.30 -2.06 -20.06
C GLY A 59 -11.98 -3.43 -20.64
N THR A 60 -11.04 -4.18 -20.05
CA THR A 60 -10.70 -5.53 -20.51
C THR A 60 -10.99 -6.60 -19.45
N PRO A 61 -11.24 -7.86 -19.83
CA PRO A 61 -11.43 -8.94 -18.85
C PRO A 61 -10.23 -9.13 -17.90
N GLY A 62 -9.03 -8.76 -18.34
CA GLY A 62 -7.82 -8.78 -17.51
C GLY A 62 -7.85 -7.78 -16.37
N GLU A 63 -8.41 -6.59 -16.61
CA GLU A 63 -8.68 -5.61 -15.56
C GLU A 63 -9.68 -6.16 -14.55
N ASP A 64 -10.81 -6.71 -14.99
CA ASP A 64 -11.84 -7.25 -14.09
C ASP A 64 -11.26 -8.31 -13.14
N LYS A 65 -10.45 -9.24 -13.66
CA LYS A 65 -9.73 -10.24 -12.86
C LYS A 65 -8.74 -9.61 -11.90
N THR A 66 -7.97 -8.63 -12.37
CA THR A 66 -6.99 -7.92 -11.54
C THR A 66 -7.66 -7.19 -10.37
N LEU A 67 -8.76 -6.47 -10.63
CA LEU A 67 -9.50 -5.76 -9.60
C LEU A 67 -10.07 -6.73 -8.56
N ALA A 68 -10.73 -7.81 -9.01
CA ALA A 68 -11.26 -8.83 -8.11
C ALA A 68 -10.18 -9.45 -7.22
N PHE A 69 -9.00 -9.74 -7.78
CA PHE A 69 -7.86 -10.25 -7.01
C PHE A 69 -7.39 -9.27 -5.93
N LEU A 70 -7.22 -7.99 -6.28
CA LEU A 70 -6.76 -6.97 -5.35
C LEU A 70 -7.78 -6.74 -4.22
N GLU A 71 -9.07 -6.68 -4.55
CA GLU A 71 -10.16 -6.55 -3.59
C GLU A 71 -10.16 -7.69 -2.57
N GLN A 72 -10.00 -8.93 -3.06
CA GLN A 72 -9.89 -10.10 -2.21
C GLN A 72 -8.66 -10.01 -1.29
N ARG A 73 -7.47 -9.74 -1.83
CA ARG A 73 -6.22 -9.67 -1.05
C ARG A 73 -6.24 -8.58 0.02
N MET A 74 -6.80 -7.41 -0.30
CA MET A 74 -6.95 -6.33 0.66
C MET A 74 -7.98 -6.67 1.74
N GLY A 75 -9.08 -7.32 1.36
CA GLY A 75 -10.09 -7.82 2.31
C GLY A 75 -9.54 -8.88 3.27
N GLU A 76 -8.71 -9.81 2.79
CA GLU A 76 -8.06 -10.86 3.59
C GLU A 76 -7.22 -10.30 4.75
N VAL A 77 -6.63 -9.11 4.58
CA VAL A 77 -5.84 -8.43 5.62
C VAL A 77 -6.65 -7.45 6.46
N GLY A 78 -7.98 -7.42 6.29
CA GLY A 78 -8.91 -6.61 7.09
C GLY A 78 -8.96 -5.14 6.71
N LEU A 79 -8.45 -4.77 5.53
CA LEU A 79 -8.60 -3.41 5.02
C LEU A 79 -10.05 -3.18 4.57
N VAL A 80 -10.49 -1.93 4.71
CA VAL A 80 -11.79 -1.46 4.26
C VAL A 80 -11.61 -0.42 3.16
N SER A 81 -12.68 -0.21 2.39
CA SER A 81 -12.68 0.77 1.31
C SER A 81 -12.30 2.18 1.72
N GLY A 82 -11.60 2.87 0.83
CA GLY A 82 -11.47 4.33 0.87
C GLY A 82 -12.59 5.10 0.15
N THR A 83 -13.45 4.46 -0.66
CA THR A 83 -14.47 5.17 -1.45
C THR A 83 -15.70 5.58 -0.66
N ASN A 84 -15.86 5.05 0.56
CA ASN A 84 -16.98 5.35 1.48
C ASN A 84 -18.37 5.07 0.88
N ASP A 85 -18.44 4.23 -0.15
CA ASP A 85 -19.67 3.84 -0.86
C ASP A 85 -19.97 2.35 -0.58
N PRO A 86 -21.13 2.01 0.03
CA PRO A 86 -21.55 0.64 0.24
C PRO A 86 -21.86 -0.12 -1.06
N GLY A 87 -22.15 0.57 -2.17
CA GLY A 87 -22.51 -0.01 -3.47
C GLY A 87 -21.33 -0.32 -4.40
N SER A 88 -20.16 0.29 -4.17
CA SER A 88 -18.92 0.06 -4.93
C SER A 88 -17.70 0.14 -4.00
N TYR A 89 -17.60 -0.87 -3.14
CA TYR A 89 -16.73 -0.87 -1.96
C TYR A 89 -15.22 -0.86 -2.24
N TRP A 90 -14.76 -0.80 -3.48
CA TRP A 90 -13.31 -0.69 -3.76
C TRP A 90 -12.97 0.08 -5.04
N ARG A 91 -13.99 0.49 -5.80
CA ARG A 91 -13.81 1.06 -7.14
C ARG A 91 -14.36 2.48 -7.18
N MET A 92 -13.56 3.39 -7.70
CA MET A 92 -13.99 4.74 -8.05
C MET A 92 -14.37 4.76 -9.53
N PRO A 93 -15.61 5.13 -9.90
CA PRO A 93 -15.99 5.24 -11.30
C PRO A 93 -15.22 6.38 -11.97
N VAL A 94 -14.72 6.12 -13.17
CA VAL A 94 -14.03 7.09 -14.02
C VAL A 94 -14.49 6.91 -15.47
N ASP A 95 -14.50 8.01 -16.24
CA ASP A 95 -14.82 7.94 -17.67
C ASP A 95 -13.64 7.40 -18.47
N LEU A 96 -13.87 6.32 -19.24
CA LEU A 96 -12.86 5.74 -20.10
C LEU A 96 -12.85 6.44 -21.46
N VAL A 97 -11.70 7.02 -21.83
CA VAL A 97 -11.47 7.63 -23.14
C VAL A 97 -10.40 6.83 -23.89
N SER A 98 -10.69 6.44 -25.13
CA SER A 98 -9.74 5.75 -26.00
C SER A 98 -9.40 6.62 -27.20
N THR A 99 -8.10 6.87 -27.39
CA THR A 99 -7.59 7.63 -28.54
C THR A 99 -6.79 6.70 -29.44
N ARG A 100 -7.06 6.75 -30.75
CA ARG A 100 -6.28 6.02 -31.76
C ARG A 100 -5.69 7.03 -32.75
N PRO A 101 -4.36 7.02 -32.99
CA PRO A 101 -3.77 7.87 -34.01
C PRO A 101 -4.26 7.45 -35.40
N LEU A 102 -4.60 8.42 -36.25
CA LEU A 102 -5.00 8.19 -37.65
C LEU A 102 -3.78 7.83 -38.51
N THR A 103 -2.64 8.46 -38.22
CA THR A 103 -1.35 8.22 -38.87
C THR A 103 -0.25 8.23 -37.83
N GLY A 104 0.77 7.40 -38.04
CA GLY A 104 1.97 7.32 -37.21
C GLY A 104 3.04 6.54 -37.96
N SER A 105 4.26 7.07 -38.02
CA SER A 105 5.41 6.40 -38.62
C SER A 105 6.52 6.31 -37.59
N LEU A 106 7.10 5.13 -37.44
CA LEU A 106 8.26 4.86 -36.60
C LEU A 106 9.32 4.23 -37.50
N THR A 107 10.40 4.96 -37.75
CA THR A 107 11.58 4.43 -38.45
C THR A 107 12.64 4.11 -37.41
N LEU A 108 12.89 2.82 -37.17
CA LEU A 108 14.06 2.40 -36.39
C LEU A 108 15.30 2.48 -37.28
N THR A 109 16.16 3.44 -37.01
CA THR A 109 17.49 3.52 -37.62
C THR A 109 18.49 2.79 -36.71
N GLN A 110 18.74 1.52 -37.03
CA GLN A 110 19.70 0.60 -36.37
C GLN A 110 19.36 0.12 -34.95
N GLY A 111 19.69 -1.15 -34.71
CA GLY A 111 19.91 -1.78 -33.41
C GLY A 111 21.34 -2.28 -33.32
#